data_AF-A0A150S8R3-F1
#
_entry.id   AF-A0A150S8R3-F1
#
_cell.length_a   1.000
_cell.length_b   1.000
_cell.length_c   1.000
_cell.angle_alpha   90.00
_cell.angle_beta   90.00
_cell.angle_gamma   90.00
#
_symmetry.space_group_name_H-M   'P 1'
#
loop_
_entity.id
_entity.type
_entity.pdbx_description
1 polymer ?
#
loop_
_entity_poly.entity_id
_entity_poly.type
_entity_poly.pdbx_seq_one_letter_code
_entity_poly.pdbx_strand_id
1 'polypeptide(L)'
;MKHSTKELLDVVYRHYPRGIDLVDEADIQRYKESEEYARIVSARRRAAADERWPALLRRIAERFPSSSVMNDSLHLPTGSLDGSYSFSVSLPSTTDSRTLWFHVSFLVPYYLVYSWRLVRFVRRPEKFRFVLGDVNFFVSGSPRDPELVSDVNDERLNSVTFEEAYVSFDLSADELPYAEWIASDIEATFGCERMPPEIGTILVPDVAVNLRNLGEATLYDCLFTERPRWVNRPPSEVRTPGIEVDASSLTGRFVAVLKVLAALYNILWSLMPEAQGAFFGGVTTDGVLRKEEILRVLAKTRVLMDPPKTPRGVASKRELEAAIRELEALVASWDGQGAPPAAMVAWASCFLDRWLGDADSGASSYS
;
A
#
# COMPACT_ATOMS: atom_id res chain seq x y z
N MET A 1 32.94 -10.70 10.05
CA MET A 1 31.61 -11.06 10.55
C MET A 1 31.74 -11.75 11.90
N LYS A 2 31.19 -11.12 12.94
CA LYS A 2 31.19 -11.57 14.35
C LYS A 2 30.27 -12.75 14.65
N HIS A 3 29.23 -12.96 13.84
CA HIS A 3 28.25 -14.04 13.97
C HIS A 3 28.06 -14.72 12.62
N SER A 4 27.82 -16.03 12.64
CA SER A 4 27.27 -16.79 11.51
C SER A 4 25.78 -16.50 11.32
N THR A 5 25.24 -16.80 10.13
CA THR A 5 23.80 -16.68 9.86
C THR A 5 22.96 -17.47 10.87
N LYS A 6 23.41 -18.65 11.28
CA LYS A 6 22.72 -19.48 12.27
C LYS A 6 22.65 -18.78 13.63
N GLU A 7 23.74 -18.17 14.08
CA GLU A 7 23.75 -17.43 15.35
C GLU A 7 22.85 -16.19 15.31
N LEU A 8 22.77 -15.51 14.16
CA LEU A 8 21.83 -14.39 13.97
C LEU A 8 20.38 -14.86 14.05
N LEU A 9 20.04 -15.97 13.41
CA LEU A 9 18.70 -16.59 13.51
C LEU A 9 18.39 -17.00 14.96
N ASP A 10 19.36 -17.57 15.67
CA ASP A 10 19.19 -17.92 17.09
C ASP A 10 18.92 -16.68 17.97
N VAL A 11 19.46 -15.50 17.61
CA VAL A 11 19.13 -14.24 18.31
C VAL A 11 17.72 -13.78 17.97
N VAL A 12 17.30 -13.88 16.70
CA VAL A 12 15.94 -13.54 16.26
C VAL A 12 14.92 -14.41 17.01
N TYR A 13 15.09 -15.73 17.01
CA TYR A 13 14.16 -16.66 17.67
C TYR A 13 14.11 -16.53 19.20
N ARG A 14 15.07 -15.83 19.82
CA ARG A 14 14.98 -15.47 21.25
C ARG A 14 14.07 -14.28 21.52
N HIS A 15 13.86 -13.42 20.53
CA HIS A 15 13.15 -12.14 20.67
C HIS A 15 11.83 -12.09 19.89
N TYR A 16 11.66 -12.99 18.93
CA TYR A 16 10.47 -13.08 18.09
C TYR A 16 9.92 -14.52 18.12
N PRO A 17 8.65 -14.73 18.54
CA PRO A 17 8.04 -16.04 18.56
C PRO A 17 7.79 -16.56 17.13
N ARG A 18 7.91 -17.87 16.98
CA ARG A 18 7.79 -18.55 15.67
C ARG A 18 6.35 -18.93 15.39
N GLY A 19 5.90 -18.76 14.15
CA GLY A 19 4.61 -19.21 13.65
C GLY A 19 3.39 -18.48 14.23
N ILE A 20 3.59 -17.27 14.77
CA ILE A 20 2.51 -16.40 15.22
C ILE A 20 2.32 -15.30 14.17
N ASP A 21 1.11 -15.16 13.63
CA ASP A 21 0.78 -14.10 12.69
C ASP A 21 0.38 -12.81 13.44
N LEU A 22 0.68 -11.63 12.89
CA LEU A 22 0.34 -10.35 13.50
C LEU A 22 -0.94 -9.73 12.90
N VAL A 23 -1.70 -10.52 12.14
CA VAL A 23 -2.98 -10.11 11.53
C VAL A 23 -4.20 -10.45 12.40
N ASP A 24 -4.19 -11.62 13.07
CA ASP A 24 -5.28 -12.05 13.94
C ASP A 24 -5.09 -11.50 15.36
N GLU A 25 -6.13 -10.90 15.94
CA GLU A 25 -6.11 -10.35 17.30
C GLU A 25 -5.74 -11.40 18.36
N ALA A 26 -6.19 -12.65 18.18
CA ALA A 26 -5.85 -13.74 19.08
C ALA A 26 -4.34 -14.05 19.05
N ASP A 27 -3.72 -14.00 17.87
CA ASP A 27 -2.29 -14.21 17.71
C ASP A 27 -1.46 -13.00 18.18
N ILE A 28 -1.94 -11.77 17.98
CA ILE A 28 -1.34 -10.56 18.57
C ILE A 28 -1.29 -10.68 20.10
N GLN A 29 -2.36 -11.17 20.72
CA GLN A 29 -2.40 -11.36 22.17
C GLN A 29 -1.43 -12.45 22.63
N ARG A 30 -1.39 -13.60 21.93
CA ARG A 30 -0.41 -14.66 22.19
C ARG A 30 1.03 -14.17 22.03
N TYR A 31 1.28 -13.31 21.04
CA TYR A 31 2.57 -12.67 20.83
C TYR A 31 2.98 -11.86 22.06
N LYS A 32 2.09 -10.98 22.56
CA LYS A 32 2.36 -10.12 23.74
C LYS A 32 2.58 -10.91 25.03
N GLU A 33 2.02 -12.10 25.13
CA GLU A 33 2.17 -13.00 26.30
C GLU A 33 3.45 -13.86 26.23
N SER A 34 4.14 -13.89 25.09
CA SER A 34 5.34 -14.69 24.90
C SER A 34 6.56 -14.19 25.70
N GLU A 35 7.46 -15.11 26.04
CA GLU A 35 8.73 -14.74 26.66
C GLU A 35 9.61 -13.93 25.70
N GLU A 36 9.53 -14.23 24.41
CA GLU A 36 10.18 -13.51 23.31
C GLU A 36 9.81 -12.03 23.32
N TYR A 37 8.50 -11.73 23.41
CA TYR A 37 8.00 -10.36 23.54
C TYR A 37 8.53 -9.67 24.80
N ALA A 38 8.52 -10.36 25.94
CA ALA A 38 9.06 -9.80 27.17
C ALA A 38 10.55 -9.46 27.04
N ARG A 39 11.34 -10.31 26.37
CA ARG A 39 12.77 -10.09 26.12
C ARG A 39 13.01 -8.88 25.22
N ILE A 40 12.29 -8.73 24.12
CA ILE A 40 12.49 -7.59 23.21
C ILE A 40 12.05 -6.27 23.85
N VAL A 41 10.93 -6.25 24.58
CA VAL A 41 10.51 -5.05 25.34
C VAL A 41 11.56 -4.68 26.39
N SER A 42 12.13 -5.67 27.06
CA SER A 42 13.21 -5.46 28.03
C SER A 42 14.48 -4.90 27.36
N ALA A 43 14.88 -5.44 26.21
CA ALA A 43 16.01 -4.94 25.43
C ALA A 43 15.80 -3.50 24.96
N ARG A 44 14.62 -3.18 24.42
CA ARG A 44 14.23 -1.83 24.01
C ARG A 44 14.27 -0.84 25.17
N ARG A 45 13.75 -1.21 26.35
CA ARG A 45 13.79 -0.36 27.54
C ARG A 45 15.23 -0.08 28.01
N ARG A 46 16.11 -1.08 27.95
CA ARG A 46 17.54 -0.86 28.21
C ARG A 46 18.17 0.09 27.20
N ALA A 47 17.85 -0.09 25.92
CA ALA A 47 18.33 0.79 24.85
C ALA A 47 17.83 2.24 25.04
N ALA A 48 16.57 2.42 25.41
CA ALA A 48 16.00 3.75 25.69
C ALA A 48 16.71 4.49 26.85
N ALA A 49 17.29 3.75 27.79
CA ALA A 49 18.04 4.29 28.93
C ALA A 49 19.54 4.47 28.65
N ASP A 50 20.04 4.06 27.48
CA ASP A 50 21.46 4.11 27.15
C ASP A 50 21.89 5.54 26.78
N GLU A 51 22.62 6.21 27.67
CA GLU A 51 23.08 7.58 27.48
C GLU A 51 24.07 7.75 26.31
N ARG A 52 24.67 6.64 25.83
CA ARG A 52 25.56 6.67 24.66
C ARG A 52 24.82 7.08 23.40
N TRP A 53 23.53 6.75 23.29
CA TRP A 53 22.71 7.07 22.13
C TRP A 53 22.53 8.58 21.90
N PRO A 54 21.95 9.36 22.85
CA PRO A 54 21.83 10.80 22.67
C PRO A 54 23.20 11.50 22.63
N ALA A 55 24.25 10.93 23.26
CA ALA A 55 25.61 11.46 23.14
C ALA A 55 26.18 11.32 21.73
N LEU A 56 25.97 10.17 21.06
CA LEU A 56 26.33 9.96 19.66
C LEU A 56 25.65 10.98 18.74
N LEU A 57 24.32 11.14 18.88
CA LEU A 57 23.57 12.08 18.03
C LEU A 57 24.07 13.53 18.18
N ARG A 58 24.42 13.95 19.40
CA ARG A 58 25.03 15.28 19.64
C ARG A 58 26.36 15.44 18.91
N ARG A 59 27.27 14.45 19.00
CA ARG A 59 28.56 14.52 18.30
C ARG A 59 28.40 14.58 16.79
N ILE A 60 27.44 13.85 16.23
CA ILE A 60 27.13 13.89 14.79
C ILE A 60 26.62 15.28 14.40
N ALA A 61 25.69 15.85 15.16
CA ALA A 61 25.16 17.19 14.90
C ALA A 61 26.23 18.29 15.02
N GLU A 62 27.12 18.19 16.02
CA GLU A 62 28.26 19.09 16.19
C GLU A 62 29.26 18.98 15.03
N ARG A 63 29.50 17.76 14.52
CA ARG A 63 30.41 17.52 13.40
C ARG A 63 29.86 18.05 12.08
N PHE A 64 28.55 17.92 11.85
CA PHE A 64 27.88 18.27 10.60
C PHE A 64 26.78 19.32 10.82
N PRO A 65 27.13 20.56 11.21
CA PRO A 65 26.16 21.58 11.58
C PRO A 65 25.27 22.05 10.41
N SER A 66 25.69 21.81 9.16
CA SER A 66 24.92 22.09 7.95
C SER A 66 23.97 20.98 7.54
N SER A 67 24.00 19.83 8.24
CA SER A 67 23.15 18.67 7.97
C SER A 67 22.08 18.56 9.05
N SER A 68 20.85 18.24 8.67
CA SER A 68 19.80 17.98 9.65
C SER A 68 19.92 16.54 10.14
N VAL A 69 20.15 16.36 11.44
CA VAL A 69 20.19 15.06 12.10
C VAL A 69 18.84 14.83 12.81
N MET A 70 18.12 13.78 12.44
CA MET A 70 16.83 13.43 13.02
C MET A 70 16.93 12.12 13.79
N ASN A 71 16.46 12.12 15.03
CA ASN A 71 16.35 10.90 15.83
C ASN A 71 15.05 10.17 15.45
N ASP A 72 15.18 9.06 14.74
CA ASP A 72 14.07 8.23 14.27
C ASP A 72 13.76 7.07 15.23
N SER A 73 14.44 7.02 16.38
CA SER A 73 14.21 6.01 17.44
C SER A 73 12.97 6.29 18.30
N LEU A 74 11.89 6.83 17.69
CA LEU A 74 10.65 7.17 18.39
C LEU A 74 9.99 5.94 19.02
N HIS A 75 10.27 4.74 18.50
CA HIS A 75 9.78 3.49 19.05
C HIS A 75 10.32 3.16 20.45
N LEU A 76 11.49 3.68 20.83
CA LEU A 76 12.10 3.42 22.13
C LEU A 76 11.14 3.84 23.28
N PRO A 77 10.58 5.06 23.27
CA PRO A 77 9.54 5.45 24.22
C PRO A 77 8.13 4.96 23.86
N THR A 78 7.76 4.85 22.57
CA THR A 78 6.34 4.64 22.17
C THR A 78 5.89 3.19 22.12
N GLY A 79 6.80 2.22 21.99
CA GLY A 79 6.43 0.82 22.16
C GLY A 79 6.57 -0.14 20.97
N SER A 80 7.24 0.23 19.86
CA SER A 80 7.42 -0.69 18.71
C SER A 80 8.34 -1.88 19.01
N LEU A 81 8.37 -2.85 18.08
CA LEU A 81 9.18 -4.07 18.12
C LEU A 81 10.52 -3.95 17.37
N ASP A 82 10.91 -2.74 16.97
CA ASP A 82 12.18 -2.48 16.32
C ASP A 82 13.35 -2.81 17.25
N GLY A 83 14.37 -3.49 16.70
CA GLY A 83 15.54 -4.01 17.40
C GLY A 83 16.77 -3.09 17.36
N SER A 84 16.62 -1.83 16.95
CA SER A 84 17.73 -0.89 16.74
C SER A 84 17.45 0.55 17.12
N TYR A 85 18.50 1.29 17.49
CA TYR A 85 18.49 2.73 17.34
C TYR A 85 18.42 3.11 15.86
N SER A 86 17.63 4.13 15.54
CA SER A 86 17.46 4.67 14.19
C SER A 86 17.65 6.19 14.18
N PHE A 87 18.36 6.67 13.18
CA PHE A 87 18.48 8.10 12.89
C PHE A 87 18.77 8.34 11.42
N SER A 88 18.53 9.57 11.00
CA SER A 88 18.76 10.01 9.64
C SER A 88 19.53 11.33 9.58
N VAL A 89 20.32 11.49 8.51
CA VAL A 89 21.11 12.68 8.24
C VAL A 89 20.77 13.17 6.84
N SER A 90 20.08 14.31 6.77
CA SER A 90 19.78 14.98 5.51
C SER A 90 21.01 15.76 5.06
N LEU A 91 21.54 15.38 3.90
CA LEU A 91 22.75 16.00 3.36
C LEU A 91 22.42 17.36 2.73
N PRO A 92 23.34 18.34 2.85
CA PRO A 92 23.18 19.64 2.20
C PRO A 92 23.34 19.48 0.68
N SER A 93 22.23 19.27 -0.03
CA SER A 93 22.16 19.15 -1.48
C SER A 93 21.25 20.22 -2.06
N THR A 94 21.62 20.75 -3.24
CA THR A 94 20.94 21.86 -3.93
C THR A 94 19.84 21.41 -4.91
N THR A 95 19.70 20.11 -5.19
CA THR A 95 18.79 19.63 -6.26
C THR A 95 17.99 18.38 -5.93
N ASP A 96 18.56 17.43 -5.17
CA ASP A 96 17.85 16.22 -4.72
C ASP A 96 17.90 16.11 -3.20
N SER A 97 16.76 15.99 -2.53
CA SER A 97 16.69 15.65 -1.11
C SER A 97 17.24 14.23 -0.90
N ARG A 98 18.47 14.13 -0.39
CA ARG A 98 19.12 12.86 -0.06
C ARG A 98 19.27 12.75 1.44
N THR A 99 18.95 11.58 1.95
CA THR A 99 19.00 11.30 3.38
C THR A 99 19.76 10.01 3.61
N LEU A 100 20.85 10.08 4.37
CA LEU A 100 21.51 8.88 4.88
C LEU A 100 20.75 8.37 6.10
N TRP A 101 20.51 7.08 6.12
CA TRP A 101 19.86 6.40 7.23
C TRP A 101 20.84 5.46 7.90
N PHE A 102 20.80 5.46 9.22
CA PHE A 102 21.64 4.64 10.06
C PHE A 102 20.77 3.90 11.07
N HIS A 103 21.02 2.60 11.19
CA HIS A 103 20.37 1.77 12.20
C HIS A 103 21.43 1.00 12.96
N VAL A 104 21.40 1.04 14.28
CA VAL A 104 22.36 0.36 15.16
C VAL A 104 21.59 -0.63 16.01
N SER A 105 21.76 -1.93 15.75
CA SER A 105 21.05 -2.95 16.50
C SER A 105 21.50 -2.94 17.97
N PHE A 106 20.54 -3.01 18.88
CA PHE A 106 20.81 -3.25 20.30
C PHE A 106 20.63 -4.73 20.68
N LEU A 107 20.25 -5.58 19.71
CA LEU A 107 20.17 -7.04 19.86
C LEU A 107 21.46 -7.74 19.45
N VAL A 108 22.17 -7.19 18.46
CA VAL A 108 23.42 -7.74 17.92
C VAL A 108 24.44 -6.61 17.66
N PRO A 109 25.76 -6.88 17.64
CA PRO A 109 26.78 -5.85 17.44
C PRO A 109 26.95 -5.50 15.95
N TYR A 110 25.86 -5.11 15.31
CA TYR A 110 25.81 -4.73 13.90
C TYR A 110 25.12 -3.38 13.70
N TYR A 111 25.56 -2.66 12.67
CA TYR A 111 24.86 -1.49 12.17
C TYR A 111 24.60 -1.60 10.67
N LEU A 112 23.66 -0.80 10.20
CA LEU A 112 23.27 -0.65 8.82
C LEU A 112 23.36 0.82 8.42
N VAL A 113 23.84 1.08 7.20
CA VAL A 113 23.78 2.40 6.56
C VAL A 113 23.31 2.26 5.12
N TYR A 114 22.39 3.13 4.71
CA TYR A 114 21.93 3.26 3.34
C TYR A 114 21.53 4.70 3.00
N SER A 115 21.58 5.02 1.72
CA SER A 115 21.02 6.26 1.17
C SER A 115 19.54 6.07 0.85
N TRP A 116 18.73 7.06 1.19
CA TRP A 116 17.34 7.16 0.79
C TRP A 116 17.14 8.42 -0.04
N ARG A 117 16.45 8.26 -1.17
CA ARG A 117 16.11 9.36 -2.07
C ARG A 117 14.73 9.17 -2.68
N LEU A 118 14.04 10.28 -2.93
CA LEU A 118 12.88 10.31 -3.80
C LEU A 118 13.35 10.49 -5.23
N VAL A 119 13.01 9.54 -6.09
CA VAL A 119 13.28 9.63 -7.52
C VAL A 119 11.99 10.03 -8.21
N ARG A 120 12.03 11.17 -8.90
CA ARG A 120 10.91 11.64 -9.71
C ARG A 120 10.89 10.92 -11.05
N PHE A 121 9.78 10.25 -11.34
CA PHE A 121 9.47 9.62 -12.62
C PHE A 121 8.54 10.51 -13.42
N VAL A 122 8.80 10.57 -14.72
CA VAL A 122 7.87 11.10 -15.72
C VAL A 122 7.61 9.98 -16.71
N ARG A 123 6.39 9.45 -16.73
CA ARG A 123 6.01 8.31 -17.59
C ARG A 123 4.69 8.55 -18.27
N ARG A 124 4.46 7.83 -19.36
CA ARG A 124 3.14 7.78 -19.97
C ARG A 124 2.20 6.98 -19.06
N PRO A 125 1.01 7.51 -18.73
CA PRO A 125 0.03 6.76 -17.96
C PRO A 125 -0.39 5.48 -18.72
N GLU A 126 -0.33 4.35 -18.03
CA GLU A 126 -0.75 3.03 -18.55
C GLU A 126 -2.18 2.67 -18.15
N LYS A 127 -2.72 3.42 -17.19
CA LYS A 127 -4.04 3.21 -16.59
C LYS A 127 -4.63 4.57 -16.24
N PHE A 128 -5.94 4.61 -16.12
CA PHE A 128 -6.63 5.79 -15.63
C PHE A 128 -7.83 5.42 -14.78
N ARG A 129 -8.23 6.36 -13.93
CA ARG A 129 -9.38 6.28 -13.03
C ARG A 129 -10.37 7.35 -13.42
N PHE A 130 -11.65 7.05 -13.25
CA PHE A 130 -12.69 8.07 -13.18
C PHE A 130 -13.74 7.63 -12.17
N VAL A 131 -14.57 8.60 -11.80
CA VAL A 131 -15.67 8.43 -10.86
C VAL A 131 -16.97 8.63 -11.63
N LEU A 132 -17.89 7.67 -11.53
CA LEU A 132 -19.23 7.77 -12.11
C LEU A 132 -20.26 7.47 -11.02
N GLY A 133 -20.94 8.51 -10.53
CA GLY A 133 -21.69 8.42 -9.29
C GLY A 133 -20.75 8.09 -8.13
N ASP A 134 -21.10 7.10 -7.30
CA ASP A 134 -20.25 6.63 -6.19
C ASP A 134 -19.28 5.51 -6.60
N VAL A 135 -19.19 5.20 -7.90
CA VAL A 135 -18.40 4.07 -8.40
C VAL A 135 -17.06 4.54 -8.93
N ASN A 136 -15.99 3.99 -8.34
CA ASN A 136 -14.64 4.13 -8.85
C ASN A 136 -14.38 3.10 -9.94
N PHE A 137 -13.91 3.55 -11.11
CA PHE A 137 -13.47 2.66 -12.17
C PHE A 137 -11.98 2.80 -12.41
N PHE A 138 -11.30 1.68 -12.61
CA PHE A 138 -9.89 1.59 -12.97
C PHE A 138 -9.78 0.95 -14.35
N VAL A 139 -9.31 1.70 -15.33
CA VAL A 139 -9.17 1.21 -16.70
C VAL A 139 -7.73 0.79 -16.95
N SER A 140 -7.55 -0.45 -17.39
CA SER A 140 -6.27 -0.91 -17.92
C SER A 140 -6.22 -0.58 -19.42
N GLY A 141 -5.50 0.47 -19.78
CA GLY A 141 -5.48 0.97 -21.15
C GLY A 141 -4.86 2.36 -21.25
N SER A 142 -4.40 2.70 -22.46
CA SER A 142 -3.90 4.05 -22.73
C SER A 142 -5.04 5.05 -22.55
N PRO A 143 -4.87 6.09 -21.73
CA PRO A 143 -5.88 7.14 -21.60
C PRO A 143 -5.95 8.03 -22.86
N ARG A 144 -5.15 7.76 -23.89
CA ARG A 144 -5.25 8.39 -25.22
C ARG A 144 -5.95 7.49 -26.25
N ASP A 145 -6.52 6.37 -25.83
CA ASP A 145 -7.29 5.54 -26.73
C ASP A 145 -8.52 6.33 -27.21
N PRO A 146 -8.65 6.65 -28.51
CA PRO A 146 -9.77 7.41 -29.02
C PRO A 146 -11.11 6.66 -28.90
N GLU A 147 -11.10 5.35 -28.63
CA GLU A 147 -12.32 4.62 -28.28
C GLU A 147 -12.82 4.95 -26.86
N LEU A 148 -11.91 5.35 -25.97
CA LEU A 148 -12.20 5.60 -24.55
C LEU A 148 -12.30 7.10 -24.21
N VAL A 149 -11.44 7.93 -24.80
CA VAL A 149 -11.32 9.37 -24.48
C VAL A 149 -11.61 10.23 -25.72
N SER A 150 -12.46 11.24 -25.53
CA SER A 150 -12.93 12.15 -26.58
C SER A 150 -11.92 13.27 -26.89
N ASP A 151 -11.21 13.76 -25.87
CA ASP A 151 -10.11 14.72 -26.03
C ASP A 151 -8.74 14.05 -25.85
N VAL A 152 -8.26 13.44 -26.94
CA VAL A 152 -6.94 12.78 -26.96
C VAL A 152 -5.75 13.76 -26.86
N ASN A 153 -6.01 15.06 -26.96
CA ASN A 153 -4.99 16.11 -26.90
C ASN A 153 -4.85 16.74 -25.51
N ASP A 154 -5.63 16.30 -24.52
CA ASP A 154 -5.46 16.75 -23.14
C ASP A 154 -4.02 16.44 -22.68
N GLU A 155 -3.27 17.49 -22.38
CA GLU A 155 -1.87 17.40 -21.99
C GLU A 155 -1.65 16.55 -20.73
N ARG A 156 -2.67 16.44 -19.87
CA ARG A 156 -2.62 15.60 -18.66
C ARG A 156 -2.49 14.10 -18.99
N LEU A 157 -2.88 13.69 -20.19
CA LEU A 157 -2.79 12.31 -20.67
C LEU A 157 -1.38 11.99 -21.22
N ASN A 158 -0.52 13.00 -21.38
CA ASN A 158 0.79 12.85 -21.99
C ASN A 158 1.80 12.20 -21.05
N SER A 159 1.75 12.57 -19.78
CA SER A 159 2.64 12.05 -18.77
C SER A 159 2.08 12.23 -17.37
N VAL A 160 2.31 11.25 -16.52
CA VAL A 160 2.17 11.35 -15.07
C VAL A 160 3.55 11.56 -14.45
N THR A 161 3.62 12.56 -13.57
CA THR A 161 4.79 12.77 -12.71
C THR A 161 4.50 12.20 -11.34
N PHE A 162 5.37 11.34 -10.85
CA PHE A 162 5.23 10.74 -9.52
C PHE A 162 6.61 10.48 -8.92
N GLU A 163 6.68 10.36 -7.60
CA GLU A 163 7.92 10.14 -6.87
C GLU A 163 7.89 8.75 -6.25
N GLU A 164 9.01 8.02 -6.38
CA GLU A 164 9.19 6.70 -5.77
C GLU A 164 10.40 6.75 -4.84
N ALA A 165 10.27 6.16 -3.67
CA ALA A 165 11.37 6.03 -2.71
C ALA A 165 12.36 4.94 -3.15
N TYR A 166 13.65 5.28 -3.19
CA TYR A 166 14.75 4.35 -3.46
C TYR A 166 15.68 4.23 -2.25
N VAL A 167 16.19 3.03 -2.02
CA VAL A 167 17.14 2.71 -0.94
C VAL A 167 18.41 2.13 -1.54
N SER A 168 19.56 2.79 -1.41
CA SER A 168 20.83 2.30 -1.94
C SER A 168 21.83 1.97 -0.83
N PHE A 169 22.42 0.78 -0.87
CA PHE A 169 23.58 0.45 -0.03
C PHE A 169 24.91 0.93 -0.63
N ASP A 170 24.91 1.15 -1.95
CA ASP A 170 25.99 1.77 -2.70
C ASP A 170 25.86 3.29 -2.56
N LEU A 171 26.70 3.85 -1.69
CA LEU A 171 26.71 5.27 -1.38
C LEU A 171 27.49 6.05 -2.44
N SER A 172 27.01 7.24 -2.79
CA SER A 172 27.69 8.10 -3.75
C SER A 172 28.95 8.75 -3.15
N ALA A 173 29.82 9.29 -4.01
CA ALA A 173 31.08 9.90 -3.58
C ALA A 173 30.90 11.09 -2.62
N ASP A 174 29.78 11.81 -2.72
CA ASP A 174 29.38 12.90 -1.82
C ASP A 174 28.81 12.39 -0.48
N GLU A 175 28.26 11.17 -0.45
CA GLU A 175 27.70 10.54 0.75
C GLU A 175 28.77 9.88 1.62
N LEU A 176 29.79 9.29 0.99
CA LEU A 176 30.83 8.51 1.66
C LEU A 176 31.52 9.25 2.82
N PRO A 177 31.95 10.52 2.71
CA PRO A 177 32.63 11.22 3.81
C PRO A 177 31.77 11.33 5.09
N TYR A 178 30.45 11.49 4.92
CA TYR A 178 29.51 11.51 6.04
C TYR A 178 29.32 10.11 6.62
N ALA A 179 29.05 9.15 5.75
CA ALA A 179 28.79 7.77 6.14
C ALA A 179 29.98 7.13 6.85
N GLU A 180 31.21 7.34 6.37
CA GLU A 180 32.42 6.77 6.96
C GLU A 180 32.74 7.37 8.33
N TRP A 181 32.62 8.68 8.49
CA TRP A 181 32.85 9.32 9.78
C TRP A 181 31.82 8.86 10.82
N ILE A 182 30.54 8.84 10.43
CA ILE A 182 29.44 8.42 11.31
C ILE A 182 29.58 6.93 11.65
N ALA A 183 29.89 6.09 10.67
CA ALA A 183 30.17 4.67 10.88
C ALA A 183 31.30 4.48 11.90
N SER A 184 32.42 5.20 11.75
CA SER A 184 33.53 5.10 12.69
C SER A 184 33.13 5.49 14.12
N ASP A 185 32.31 6.53 14.29
CA ASP A 185 31.84 6.97 15.61
C ASP A 185 30.82 5.98 16.22
N ILE A 186 29.98 5.35 15.38
CA ILE A 186 29.09 4.24 15.77
C ILE A 186 29.91 3.05 16.27
N GLU A 187 30.92 2.62 15.50
CA GLU A 187 31.80 1.51 15.84
C GLU A 187 32.57 1.77 17.13
N ALA A 188 33.08 2.99 17.33
CA ALA A 188 33.76 3.39 18.56
C ALA A 188 32.81 3.42 19.78
N THR A 189 31.54 3.81 19.59
CA THR A 189 30.56 3.95 20.68
C THR A 189 29.98 2.60 21.12
N PHE A 190 29.66 1.73 20.15
CA PHE A 190 28.90 0.50 20.38
C PHE A 190 29.70 -0.77 20.14
N GLY A 191 30.90 -0.68 19.58
CA GLY A 191 31.73 -1.85 19.27
C GLY A 191 31.07 -2.77 18.24
N CYS A 192 30.27 -2.23 17.32
CA CYS A 192 29.60 -2.98 16.26
C CYS A 192 30.42 -3.01 14.95
N GLU A 193 29.95 -3.71 13.93
CA GLU A 193 30.49 -3.69 12.56
C GLU A 193 29.34 -3.58 11.54
N ARG A 194 29.62 -3.17 10.30
CA ARG A 194 28.58 -3.07 9.26
C ARG A 194 28.06 -4.46 8.89
N MET A 195 26.73 -4.64 8.89
CA MET A 195 26.12 -5.87 8.38
C MET A 195 26.13 -5.86 6.84
N PRO A 196 26.61 -6.95 6.18
CA PRO A 196 26.52 -7.07 4.73
C PRO A 196 25.06 -7.21 4.24
N PRO A 197 24.68 -6.54 3.13
CA PRO A 197 23.34 -6.65 2.53
C PRO A 197 22.89 -8.07 2.23
N GLU A 198 23.80 -8.94 1.81
CA GLU A 198 23.51 -10.33 1.45
C GLU A 198 23.09 -11.16 2.67
N ILE A 199 23.50 -10.73 3.87
CA ILE A 199 23.12 -11.38 5.12
C ILE A 199 21.82 -10.77 5.66
N GLY A 200 21.70 -9.45 5.68
CA GLY A 200 20.50 -8.78 6.18
C GLY A 200 19.23 -9.12 5.40
N THR A 201 19.37 -9.47 4.11
CA THR A 201 18.25 -9.84 3.23
C THR A 201 17.84 -11.32 3.32
N ILE A 202 18.50 -12.13 4.16
CA ILE A 202 18.11 -13.53 4.37
C ILE A 202 16.73 -13.58 5.04
N LEU A 203 15.84 -14.40 4.47
CA LEU A 203 14.48 -14.59 4.97
C LEU A 203 14.45 -15.34 6.32
N VAL A 204 13.54 -14.92 7.18
CA VAL A 204 13.14 -15.58 8.43
C VAL A 204 11.66 -15.95 8.29
N PRO A 205 11.34 -17.03 7.55
CA PRO A 205 10.00 -17.27 7.02
C PRO A 205 8.96 -17.59 8.09
N ASP A 206 9.39 -17.93 9.30
CA ASP A 206 8.56 -18.36 10.41
C ASP A 206 8.39 -17.29 11.49
N VAL A 207 8.79 -16.05 11.21
CA VAL A 207 8.59 -14.89 12.10
C VAL A 207 7.78 -13.83 11.38
N ALA A 208 6.79 -13.27 12.09
CA ALA A 208 6.11 -12.04 11.70
C ALA A 208 6.62 -10.90 12.59
N VAL A 209 6.88 -9.73 12.00
CA VAL A 209 7.39 -8.54 12.70
C VAL A 209 6.86 -7.27 12.06
N ASN A 210 6.35 -6.35 12.88
CA ASN A 210 5.76 -5.07 12.44
C ASN A 210 4.72 -5.29 11.30
N LEU A 211 4.95 -4.79 10.09
CA LEU A 211 4.07 -4.98 8.91
C LEU A 211 4.48 -6.17 8.01
N ARG A 212 5.39 -7.05 8.46
CA ARG A 212 5.79 -8.28 7.73
C ARG A 212 5.04 -9.49 8.24
N ASN A 213 4.35 -10.17 7.32
CA ASN A 213 3.68 -11.43 7.61
C ASN A 213 4.68 -12.60 7.58
N LEU A 214 4.22 -13.78 8.01
CA LEU A 214 4.96 -15.03 7.87
C LEU A 214 5.39 -15.23 6.40
N GLY A 215 6.65 -15.60 6.20
CA GLY A 215 7.26 -15.80 4.88
C GLY A 215 7.88 -14.54 4.27
N GLU A 216 7.67 -13.36 4.85
CA GLU A 216 8.14 -12.08 4.29
C GLU A 216 9.29 -11.43 5.06
N ALA A 217 9.43 -11.73 6.36
CA ALA A 217 10.42 -11.10 7.22
C ALA A 217 11.85 -11.47 6.83
N THR A 218 12.77 -10.52 6.96
CA THR A 218 14.21 -10.71 6.79
C THR A 218 14.99 -10.46 8.08
N LEU A 219 16.28 -10.79 8.11
CA LEU A 219 17.16 -10.42 9.22
C LEU A 219 17.21 -8.89 9.43
N TYR A 220 17.09 -8.07 8.39
CA TYR A 220 16.99 -6.61 8.56
C TYR A 220 15.72 -6.19 9.30
N ASP A 221 14.58 -6.77 8.94
CA ASP A 221 13.30 -6.45 9.59
C ASP A 221 13.31 -6.85 11.07
N CYS A 222 13.97 -7.98 11.40
CA CYS A 222 14.04 -8.50 12.77
C CYS A 222 15.12 -7.83 13.64
N LEU A 223 16.27 -7.43 13.08
CA LEU A 223 17.40 -6.93 13.87
C LEU A 223 17.50 -5.42 13.90
N PHE A 224 16.82 -4.73 12.98
CA PHE A 224 16.84 -3.29 12.88
C PHE A 224 15.44 -2.71 12.94
N THR A 225 14.90 -2.31 11.80
CA THR A 225 13.57 -1.72 11.68
C THR A 225 12.95 -2.23 10.39
N GLU A 226 11.65 -2.06 10.28
CA GLU A 226 10.94 -2.36 9.06
C GLU A 226 11.11 -1.21 8.06
N ARG A 227 11.49 -1.54 6.81
CA ARG A 227 11.37 -0.64 5.67
C ARG A 227 10.52 -1.30 4.58
N PRO A 228 9.74 -0.52 3.81
CA PRO A 228 8.80 -1.06 2.83
C PRO A 228 9.45 -2.07 1.87
N ARG A 229 10.72 -1.84 1.47
CA ARG A 229 11.56 -2.79 0.71
C ARG A 229 13.05 -2.50 0.91
N TRP A 230 13.83 -3.54 1.20
CA TRP A 230 15.31 -3.52 1.20
C TRP A 230 15.93 -3.79 -0.18
N VAL A 231 15.12 -4.31 -1.10
CA VAL A 231 15.53 -4.63 -2.47
C VAL A 231 15.03 -3.54 -3.42
N ASN A 232 15.96 -2.89 -4.10
CA ASN A 232 15.63 -1.95 -5.17
C ASN A 232 14.98 -2.69 -6.33
N ARG A 233 13.83 -2.19 -6.78
CA ARG A 233 13.32 -2.55 -8.08
C ARG A 233 14.06 -1.76 -9.14
N PRO A 234 14.42 -2.36 -10.28
CA PRO A 234 14.87 -1.56 -11.41
C PRO A 234 13.76 -0.58 -11.79
N PRO A 235 14.11 0.63 -12.27
CA PRO A 235 13.12 1.61 -12.73
C PRO A 235 12.02 0.98 -13.59
N SER A 236 12.36 0.08 -14.52
CA SER A 236 11.40 -0.61 -15.39
C SER A 236 10.26 -1.34 -14.66
N GLU A 237 10.44 -1.76 -13.42
CA GLU A 237 9.44 -2.50 -12.63
C GLU A 237 8.57 -1.60 -11.73
N VAL A 238 8.88 -0.30 -11.64
CA VAL A 238 8.03 0.66 -10.93
C VAL A 238 6.73 0.81 -11.72
N ARG A 239 5.59 0.50 -11.08
CA ARG A 239 4.28 0.63 -11.71
C ARG A 239 3.93 2.10 -11.88
N THR A 240 3.58 2.49 -13.09
CA THR A 240 3.08 3.83 -13.38
C THR A 240 1.74 4.02 -12.67
N PRO A 241 1.56 5.03 -11.81
CA PRO A 241 0.28 5.31 -11.18
C PRO A 241 -0.75 5.67 -12.25
N GLY A 242 -2.01 5.32 -11.99
CA GLY A 242 -3.11 5.75 -12.83
C GLY A 242 -3.34 7.26 -12.71
N ILE A 243 -3.81 7.88 -13.78
CA ILE A 243 -4.25 9.29 -13.75
C ILE A 243 -5.76 9.36 -13.56
N GLU A 244 -6.23 10.41 -12.92
CA GLU A 244 -7.66 10.70 -12.88
C GLU A 244 -8.07 11.46 -14.14
N VAL A 245 -9.12 10.99 -14.81
CA VAL A 245 -9.69 11.58 -16.02
C VAL A 245 -11.13 11.98 -15.72
N ASP A 246 -11.51 13.18 -16.12
CA ASP A 246 -12.88 13.66 -15.94
C ASP A 246 -13.84 12.87 -16.83
N ALA A 247 -15.04 12.56 -16.31
CA ALA A 247 -16.04 11.80 -17.05
C ALA A 247 -16.49 12.51 -18.35
N SER A 248 -16.40 13.84 -18.42
CA SER A 248 -16.69 14.63 -19.63
C SER A 248 -15.68 14.42 -20.75
N SER A 249 -14.46 13.97 -20.41
CA SER A 249 -13.40 13.64 -21.37
C SER A 249 -13.57 12.24 -21.98
N LEU A 250 -14.58 11.47 -21.57
CA LEU A 250 -14.81 10.11 -22.09
C LEU A 250 -15.68 10.13 -23.35
N THR A 251 -15.52 9.12 -24.21
CA THR A 251 -16.43 8.96 -25.34
C THR A 251 -17.84 8.57 -24.87
N GLY A 252 -18.88 8.99 -25.59
CA GLY A 252 -20.26 8.60 -25.26
C GLY A 252 -20.47 7.08 -25.25
N ARG A 253 -19.75 6.35 -26.13
CA ARG A 253 -19.73 4.88 -26.15
C ARG A 253 -19.17 4.31 -24.86
N PHE A 254 -18.05 4.86 -24.38
CA PHE A 254 -17.43 4.37 -23.18
C PHE A 254 -18.26 4.71 -21.93
N VAL A 255 -18.79 5.94 -21.83
CA VAL A 255 -19.74 6.32 -20.77
C VAL A 255 -20.94 5.37 -20.70
N ALA A 256 -21.46 4.92 -21.84
CA ALA A 256 -22.54 3.96 -21.90
C ALA A 256 -22.18 2.60 -21.26
N VAL A 257 -20.98 2.08 -21.55
CA VAL A 257 -20.46 0.86 -20.90
C VAL A 257 -20.40 1.02 -19.38
N LEU A 258 -19.87 2.16 -18.94
CA LEU A 258 -19.64 2.43 -17.52
C LEU A 258 -20.92 2.59 -16.73
N LYS A 259 -21.96 3.19 -17.31
CA LYS A 259 -23.29 3.27 -16.69
C LYS A 259 -23.86 1.89 -16.43
N VAL A 260 -23.77 0.97 -17.40
CA VAL A 260 -24.27 -0.40 -17.25
C VAL A 260 -23.48 -1.16 -16.17
N LEU A 261 -22.15 -1.04 -16.18
CA LEU A 261 -21.31 -1.64 -15.14
C LEU A 261 -21.62 -1.05 -13.76
N ALA A 262 -21.76 0.27 -13.65
CA ALA A 262 -22.07 0.94 -12.39
C ALA A 262 -23.39 0.44 -11.80
N ALA A 263 -24.44 0.32 -12.61
CA ALA A 263 -25.73 -0.23 -12.18
C ALA A 263 -25.58 -1.68 -11.69
N LEU A 264 -24.89 -2.52 -12.47
CA LEU A 264 -24.65 -3.93 -12.15
C LEU A 264 -23.88 -4.11 -10.82
N TYR A 265 -22.81 -3.33 -10.61
CA TYR A 265 -22.00 -3.42 -9.39
C TYR A 265 -22.70 -2.82 -8.17
N ASN A 266 -23.52 -1.77 -8.34
CA ASN A 266 -24.35 -1.25 -7.25
C ASN A 266 -25.36 -2.30 -6.74
N ILE A 267 -25.97 -3.07 -7.64
CA ILE A 267 -26.84 -4.21 -7.27
C ILE A 267 -26.02 -5.25 -6.49
N LEU A 268 -24.86 -5.65 -7.00
CA LEU A 268 -24.00 -6.66 -6.37
C LEU A 268 -23.56 -6.22 -4.96
N TRP A 269 -23.01 -5.01 -4.83
CA TRP A 269 -22.46 -4.50 -3.58
C TRP A 269 -23.52 -4.28 -2.51
N SER A 270 -24.76 -3.97 -2.91
CA SER A 270 -25.89 -3.88 -1.97
C SER A 270 -26.14 -5.19 -1.22
N LEU A 271 -25.65 -6.32 -1.75
CA LEU A 271 -25.83 -7.67 -1.20
C LEU A 271 -24.57 -8.27 -0.58
N MET A 272 -23.43 -7.60 -0.69
CA MET A 272 -22.15 -8.06 -0.15
C MET A 272 -21.89 -7.41 1.22
N PRO A 273 -21.88 -8.17 2.32
CA PRO A 273 -21.55 -7.64 3.65
C PRO A 273 -20.18 -6.95 3.70
N GLU A 274 -19.21 -7.46 2.95
CA GLU A 274 -17.84 -6.93 2.87
C GLU A 274 -17.78 -5.56 2.17
N ALA A 275 -18.83 -5.21 1.43
CA ALA A 275 -18.95 -3.93 0.72
C ALA A 275 -19.72 -2.86 1.52
N GLN A 276 -20.30 -3.19 2.70
CA GLN A 276 -21.08 -2.24 3.52
C GLN A 276 -20.23 -1.41 4.50
N GLY A 277 -18.90 -1.56 4.47
CA GLY A 277 -17.92 -0.72 5.18
C GLY A 277 -17.23 0.29 4.26
N ALA A 278 -16.04 0.77 4.65
CA ALA A 278 -15.18 1.63 3.83
C ALA A 278 -14.53 0.83 2.67
N PHE A 279 -15.36 0.26 1.78
CA PHE A 279 -14.88 -0.47 0.62
C PHE A 279 -14.24 0.52 -0.36
N PHE A 280 -12.91 0.65 -0.28
CA PHE A 280 -12.08 1.43 -1.21
C PHE A 280 -11.85 0.74 -2.57
N GLY A 281 -12.60 -0.31 -2.89
CA GLY A 281 -12.43 -1.09 -4.12
C GLY A 281 -13.21 -0.51 -5.29
N GLY A 282 -12.53 -0.23 -6.40
CA GLY A 282 -13.16 0.14 -7.67
C GLY A 282 -13.29 -1.03 -8.64
N VAL A 283 -14.09 -0.85 -9.69
CA VAL A 283 -14.28 -1.81 -10.77
C VAL A 283 -13.13 -1.70 -11.75
N THR A 284 -12.39 -2.78 -11.98
CA THR A 284 -11.39 -2.81 -13.04
C THR A 284 -12.04 -3.23 -14.35
N THR A 285 -11.82 -2.47 -15.43
CA THR A 285 -12.34 -2.77 -16.77
C THR A 285 -11.31 -2.44 -17.84
N ASP A 286 -11.45 -3.00 -19.03
CA ASP A 286 -10.71 -2.61 -20.24
C ASP A 286 -11.57 -1.76 -21.19
N GLY A 287 -12.75 -1.34 -20.73
CA GLY A 287 -13.70 -0.53 -21.49
C GLY A 287 -14.60 -1.32 -22.44
N VAL A 288 -14.50 -2.65 -22.44
CA VAL A 288 -15.36 -3.52 -23.23
C VAL A 288 -16.38 -4.21 -22.32
N LEU A 289 -17.66 -3.97 -22.59
CA LEU A 289 -18.74 -4.72 -21.93
C LEU A 289 -18.89 -6.08 -22.60
N ARG A 290 -18.90 -7.15 -21.81
CA ARG A 290 -19.08 -8.53 -22.31
C ARG A 290 -20.33 -9.16 -21.71
N LYS A 291 -21.15 -9.79 -22.55
CA LYS A 291 -22.39 -10.45 -22.11
C LYS A 291 -22.12 -11.53 -21.05
N GLU A 292 -21.07 -12.30 -21.23
CA GLU A 292 -20.67 -13.37 -20.30
C GLU A 292 -20.29 -12.81 -18.93
N GLU A 293 -19.67 -11.63 -18.89
CA GLU A 293 -19.30 -10.95 -17.65
C GLU A 293 -20.55 -10.47 -16.90
N ILE A 294 -21.49 -9.83 -17.60
CA ILE A 294 -22.77 -9.42 -17.00
C ILE A 294 -23.52 -10.63 -16.43
N LEU A 295 -23.67 -11.69 -17.23
CA LEU A 295 -24.36 -12.91 -16.80
C LEU A 295 -23.68 -13.57 -15.60
N ARG A 296 -22.35 -13.57 -15.55
CA ARG A 296 -21.58 -14.07 -14.40
C ARG A 296 -21.87 -13.27 -13.14
N VAL A 297 -21.86 -11.93 -13.23
CA VAL A 297 -22.16 -11.07 -12.08
C VAL A 297 -23.61 -11.25 -11.63
N LEU A 298 -24.58 -11.29 -12.57
CA LEU A 298 -25.99 -11.54 -12.26
C LEU A 298 -26.22 -12.89 -11.57
N ALA A 299 -25.55 -13.95 -12.03
CA ALA A 299 -25.60 -15.25 -11.38
C ALA A 299 -25.10 -15.18 -9.93
N LYS A 300 -23.98 -14.49 -9.68
CA LYS A 300 -23.47 -14.25 -8.32
C LYS A 300 -24.47 -13.46 -7.47
N THR A 301 -25.05 -12.39 -8.02
CA THR A 301 -26.07 -11.58 -7.36
C THR A 301 -27.27 -12.41 -6.94
N ARG A 302 -27.78 -13.30 -7.80
CA ARG A 302 -28.90 -14.20 -7.46
C ARG A 302 -28.60 -15.12 -6.27
N VAL A 303 -27.39 -15.68 -6.20
CA VAL A 303 -26.97 -16.50 -5.06
C VAL A 303 -26.98 -15.67 -3.76
N LEU A 304 -26.56 -14.41 -3.83
CA LEU A 304 -26.59 -13.50 -2.69
C LEU A 304 -27.99 -12.99 -2.33
N MET A 305 -28.95 -13.08 -3.23
CA MET A 305 -30.35 -12.66 -3.02
C MET A 305 -31.20 -13.71 -2.28
N ASP A 306 -30.73 -14.93 -2.09
CA ASP A 306 -31.55 -16.03 -1.52
C ASP A 306 -30.91 -16.70 -0.28
N PRO A 307 -31.21 -16.20 0.94
CA PRO A 307 -31.77 -14.89 1.26
C PRO A 307 -30.69 -13.79 1.30
N PRO A 308 -31.06 -12.50 1.13
CA PRO A 308 -30.11 -11.41 1.28
C PRO A 308 -29.64 -11.30 2.73
N LYS A 309 -28.32 -11.17 2.91
CA LYS A 309 -27.69 -11.13 4.25
C LYS A 309 -27.44 -9.71 4.75
N THR A 310 -27.48 -8.72 3.86
CA THR A 310 -27.24 -7.31 4.20
C THR A 310 -28.54 -6.60 4.57
N PRO A 311 -28.53 -5.65 5.54
CA PRO A 311 -29.69 -4.83 5.85
C PRO A 311 -30.29 -4.13 4.61
N ARG A 312 -29.42 -3.58 3.74
CA ARG A 312 -29.83 -2.95 2.47
C ARG A 312 -30.46 -3.95 1.50
N GLY A 313 -29.90 -5.15 1.38
CA GLY A 313 -30.44 -6.22 0.56
C GLY A 313 -31.80 -6.72 1.04
N VAL A 314 -32.01 -6.79 2.36
CA VAL A 314 -33.31 -7.15 2.97
C VAL A 314 -34.36 -6.06 2.68
N ALA A 315 -34.02 -4.79 2.91
CA ALA A 315 -34.93 -3.66 2.74
C ALA A 315 -35.36 -3.48 1.27
N SER A 316 -34.43 -3.61 0.33
CA SER A 316 -34.67 -3.38 -1.11
C SER A 316 -34.86 -4.66 -1.92
N LYS A 317 -35.16 -5.80 -1.28
CA LYS A 317 -35.20 -7.13 -1.94
C LYS A 317 -36.04 -7.13 -3.22
N ARG A 318 -37.29 -6.64 -3.15
CA ARG A 318 -38.22 -6.64 -4.30
C ARG A 318 -37.73 -5.77 -5.45
N GLU A 319 -37.12 -4.64 -5.14
CA GLU A 319 -36.59 -3.70 -6.12
C GLU A 319 -35.36 -4.28 -6.82
N LEU A 320 -34.44 -4.88 -6.06
CA LEU A 320 -33.27 -5.56 -6.62
C LEU A 320 -33.67 -6.75 -7.49
N GLU A 321 -34.66 -7.55 -7.08
CA GLU A 321 -35.18 -8.64 -7.92
C GLU A 321 -35.81 -8.13 -9.23
N ALA A 322 -36.54 -7.02 -9.18
CA ALA A 322 -37.10 -6.39 -10.39
C ALA A 322 -35.98 -5.89 -11.31
N ALA A 323 -35.00 -5.17 -10.76
CA ALA A 323 -33.84 -4.67 -11.50
C ALA A 323 -33.04 -5.80 -12.16
N ILE A 324 -32.80 -6.91 -11.45
CA ILE A 324 -32.13 -8.11 -11.98
C ILE A 324 -32.91 -8.67 -13.18
N ARG A 325 -34.23 -8.86 -13.04
CA ARG A 325 -35.08 -9.40 -14.13
C ARG A 325 -35.10 -8.50 -15.36
N GLU A 326 -35.21 -7.19 -15.16
CA GLU A 326 -35.19 -6.21 -16.26
C GLU A 326 -33.85 -6.22 -17.00
N LEU A 327 -32.73 -6.20 -16.25
CA LEU A 327 -31.40 -6.27 -16.84
C LEU A 327 -31.18 -7.58 -17.60
N GLU A 328 -31.65 -8.71 -17.08
CA GLU A 328 -31.57 -10.01 -17.77
C GLU A 328 -32.33 -10.03 -19.09
N ALA A 329 -33.53 -9.43 -19.14
CA ALA A 329 -34.29 -9.32 -20.37
C ALA A 329 -33.56 -8.47 -21.41
N LEU A 330 -32.97 -7.35 -20.98
CA LEU A 330 -32.16 -6.48 -21.83
C LEU A 330 -30.91 -7.20 -22.36
N VAL A 331 -30.21 -7.94 -21.50
CA VAL A 331 -29.02 -8.73 -21.86
C VAL A 331 -29.38 -9.90 -22.79
N ALA A 332 -30.54 -10.53 -22.61
CA ALA A 332 -31.00 -11.61 -23.47
C ALA A 332 -31.18 -11.13 -24.93
N SER A 333 -31.70 -9.90 -25.10
CA SER A 333 -31.91 -9.27 -26.42
C SER A 333 -30.63 -8.74 -27.09
N TRP A 334 -29.52 -8.67 -26.35
CA TRP A 334 -28.24 -8.17 -26.84
C TRP A 334 -27.39 -9.31 -27.42
N ASP A 335 -26.75 -9.08 -28.57
CA ASP A 335 -25.84 -10.03 -29.23
C ASP A 335 -24.54 -10.29 -28.43
N GLY A 336 -24.25 -9.43 -27.46
CA GLY A 336 -23.12 -9.57 -26.55
C GLY A 336 -21.79 -9.05 -27.10
N GLN A 337 -21.81 -8.32 -28.22
CA GLN A 337 -20.63 -7.73 -28.82
C GLN A 337 -20.79 -6.21 -28.96
N GLY A 338 -19.72 -5.46 -28.67
CA GLY A 338 -19.69 -4.01 -28.88
C GLY A 338 -20.35 -3.18 -27.77
N ALA A 339 -20.94 -2.04 -28.15
CA ALA A 339 -21.53 -1.10 -27.19
C ALA A 339 -22.86 -1.63 -26.63
N PRO A 340 -23.19 -1.34 -25.36
CA PRO A 340 -24.49 -1.71 -24.81
C PRO A 340 -25.64 -1.08 -25.62
N PRO A 341 -26.76 -1.81 -25.82
CA PRO A 341 -27.94 -1.25 -26.48
C PRO A 341 -28.45 -0.01 -25.75
N ALA A 342 -28.99 0.97 -26.50
CA ALA A 342 -29.51 2.21 -25.92
C ALA A 342 -30.56 1.98 -24.81
N ALA A 343 -31.39 0.94 -24.95
CA ALA A 343 -32.35 0.53 -23.93
C ALA A 343 -31.69 0.12 -22.61
N MET A 344 -30.54 -0.58 -22.68
CA MET A 344 -29.76 -0.99 -21.51
C MET A 344 -29.11 0.22 -20.83
N VAL A 345 -28.61 1.18 -21.61
CA VAL A 345 -28.03 2.42 -21.09
C VAL A 345 -29.09 3.29 -20.43
N ALA A 346 -30.25 3.45 -21.07
CA ALA A 346 -31.37 4.20 -20.52
C ALA A 346 -31.87 3.58 -19.20
N TRP A 347 -32.03 2.25 -19.18
CA TRP A 347 -32.34 1.51 -17.95
C TRP A 347 -31.32 1.76 -16.85
N ALA A 348 -30.02 1.64 -17.16
CA ALA A 348 -28.95 1.83 -16.18
C ALA A 348 -28.92 3.25 -15.62
N SER A 349 -29.11 4.27 -16.46
CA SER A 349 -29.25 5.66 -16.01
C SER A 349 -30.44 5.83 -15.06
N CYS A 350 -31.64 5.38 -15.46
CA CYS A 350 -32.83 5.47 -14.61
C CYS A 350 -32.71 4.67 -13.31
N PHE A 351 -31.98 3.56 -13.31
CA PHE A 351 -31.68 2.80 -12.10
C PHE A 351 -30.76 3.61 -11.17
N LEU A 352 -29.62 4.10 -11.67
CA LEU A 352 -28.66 4.86 -10.88
C LEU A 352 -29.25 6.14 -10.29
N ASP A 353 -30.04 6.90 -11.07
CA ASP A 353 -30.66 8.14 -10.59
C ASP A 353 -31.61 7.88 -9.41
N ARG A 354 -32.38 6.78 -9.46
CA ARG A 354 -33.27 6.36 -8.37
C ARG A 354 -32.48 5.81 -7.18
N TRP A 355 -31.51 4.95 -7.46
CA TRP A 355 -30.76 4.18 -6.46
C TRP A 355 -29.77 5.03 -5.65
N LEU A 356 -29.22 6.09 -6.24
CA LEU A 356 -28.33 7.04 -5.59
C LEU A 356 -29.11 8.17 -4.90
N GLY A 357 -30.25 8.61 -5.46
CA GLY A 357 -31.08 9.65 -4.87
C GLY A 357 -31.67 9.30 -3.50
N ASP A 358 -31.89 8.01 -3.21
CA ASP A 358 -32.39 7.56 -1.90
C ASP A 358 -31.32 7.59 -0.79
N ALA A 359 -30.02 7.63 -1.12
CA ALA A 359 -28.94 7.59 -0.13
C ALA A 359 -28.76 8.90 0.66
N ASP A 360 -29.04 10.06 0.06
CA ASP A 360 -28.91 11.37 0.70
C ASP A 360 -30.09 11.72 1.62
N SER A 361 -31.20 11.00 1.52
CA SER A 361 -32.40 11.27 2.34
C SER A 361 -32.30 10.80 3.81
N GLY A 362 -31.21 10.10 4.17
CA GLY A 362 -30.97 9.59 5.53
C GLY A 362 -29.98 10.40 6.38
N ALA A 363 -29.34 11.45 5.85
CA ALA A 363 -28.28 12.19 6.52
C ALA A 363 -28.71 13.57 7.07
N SER A 364 -29.99 13.75 7.42
CA SER A 364 -30.48 14.99 8.05
C SER A 364 -31.22 14.70 9.35
N SER A 365 -30.48 14.30 10.39
CA SER A 365 -30.93 14.42 11.78
C SER A 365 -29.78 14.32 12.79
N TYR A 366 -28.75 15.16 12.66
CA TYR A 366 -27.91 15.56 13.81
C TYR A 366 -27.35 16.95 13.54
N SER A 367 -28.03 17.96 14.10
CA SER A 367 -27.48 19.26 14.44
C SER A 367 -27.76 19.51 15.90
#